data_AF-A0A7J6UPQ9-F1
#
_entry.id   AF-A0A7J6UPQ9-F1
#
_cell.length_a   1.000
_cell.length_b   1.000
_cell.length_c   1.000
_cell.angle_alpha   90.00
_cell.angle_beta   90.00
_cell.angle_gamma   90.00
#
_symmetry.space_group_name_H-M   'P 1'
#
loop_
_entity.id
_entity.type
_entity.pdbx_description
1 polymer ?
#
loop_
_entity_poly.entity_id
_entity_poly.type
_entity_poly.pdbx_seq_one_letter_code
_entity_poly.pdbx_strand_id
1 'polypeptide(L)'
;MSSLTARGGLAAVERTLFDSCGYLVLRRVFDKEEIRELDGLFEKYSAEFVRRGEGVSTAHSDFFKGGSGRSDYGQVLQASKWTQESSVCAGIFEHPRLKPVIQEICGE
;
A
#
# COMPACT_ATOMS: atom_id res chain seq x y z
N MET A 1 8.10 22.68 13.15
CA MET A 1 7.74 21.43 12.44
C MET A 1 6.80 20.67 13.35
N SER A 2 5.51 20.56 13.01
CA SER A 2 4.56 19.80 13.83
C SER A 2 4.82 18.31 13.61
N SER A 3 5.30 17.65 14.67
CA SER A 3 5.30 16.20 14.77
C SER A 3 3.88 15.68 14.51
N LEU A 4 3.74 14.84 13.49
CA LEU A 4 2.48 14.17 13.17
C LEU A 4 2.25 13.11 14.25
N THR A 5 1.50 13.47 15.28
CA THR A 5 1.22 12.58 16.41
C THR A 5 0.47 11.35 15.89
N ALA A 6 0.90 10.16 16.31
CA ALA A 6 0.24 8.91 15.93
C ALA A 6 -1.22 8.95 16.39
N ARG A 7 -2.16 8.81 15.44
CA ARG A 7 -3.58 8.66 15.73
C ARG A 7 -3.81 7.21 16.14
N GLY A 8 -4.41 6.97 17.29
CA GLY A 8 -4.92 5.65 17.64
C GLY A 8 -6.11 5.32 16.77
N GLY A 9 -6.03 4.23 16.00
CA GLY A 9 -7.17 3.58 15.35
C GLY A 9 -8.05 4.47 14.46
N LEU A 10 -9.28 3.99 14.22
CA LEU A 10 -10.38 4.73 13.63
C LEU A 10 -11.22 5.39 14.73
N ALA A 11 -11.59 6.65 14.52
CA ALA A 11 -12.67 7.24 15.30
C ALA A 11 -14.01 6.55 14.97
N ALA A 12 -14.97 6.57 15.90
CA ALA A 12 -16.29 5.96 15.70
C ALA A 12 -16.99 6.42 14.39
N VAL A 13 -16.87 7.72 14.06
CA VAL A 13 -17.41 8.26 12.79
C VAL A 13 -16.70 7.68 11.56
N GLU A 14 -15.38 7.48 11.64
CA GLU A 14 -14.59 6.91 10.54
C GLU A 14 -14.94 5.43 10.34
N ARG A 15 -15.20 4.71 11.43
CA ARG A 15 -15.72 3.34 11.40
C ARG A 15 -17.10 3.27 10.75
N THR A 16 -18.04 4.11 11.17
CA THR A 16 -19.38 4.16 10.55
C THR A 16 -19.31 4.49 9.05
N LEU A 17 -18.44 5.42 8.65
CA LEU A 17 -18.22 5.75 7.24
C LEU A 17 -17.64 4.58 6.48
N PHE A 18 -16.63 3.90 7.02
CA PHE A 18 -16.06 2.71 6.39
C PHE A 18 -17.12 1.60 6.22
N ASP A 19 -17.87 1.29 7.27
CA ASP A 19 -18.90 0.23 7.23
C ASP A 19 -20.03 0.57 6.23
N SER A 20 -20.35 1.86 6.06
CA SER A 20 -21.42 2.31 5.14
C SER A 20 -20.96 2.44 3.69
N CYS A 21 -19.71 2.86 3.46
CA CYS A 21 -19.20 3.18 2.12
C CYS A 21 -18.30 2.07 1.53
N GLY A 22 -17.80 1.15 2.37
CA GLY A 22 -16.83 0.13 1.98
C GLY A 22 -15.41 0.66 1.77
N TYR A 23 -15.14 1.94 2.06
CA TYR A 23 -13.81 2.53 1.97
C TYR A 23 -13.66 3.74 2.90
N LEU A 24 -12.41 4.07 3.22
CA LEU A 24 -12.05 5.28 3.97
C LEU A 24 -10.77 5.89 3.40
N VAL A 25 -10.74 7.22 3.26
CA VAL A 25 -9.56 7.95 2.78
C VAL A 25 -8.77 8.49 3.97
N LEU A 26 -7.62 7.89 4.24
CA LEU A 26 -6.67 8.39 5.23
C LEU A 26 -5.75 9.42 4.58
N ARG A 27 -5.70 10.63 5.16
CA ARG A 27 -4.88 11.73 4.63
C ARG A 27 -3.59 11.88 5.41
N ARG A 28 -2.54 12.29 4.69
CA ARG A 28 -1.22 12.58 5.25
C ARG A 28 -0.68 11.42 6.07
N VAL A 29 -0.85 10.17 5.61
CA VAL A 29 -0.34 9.00 6.35
C VAL A 29 1.19 9.09 6.42
N PHE A 30 1.81 9.22 5.25
CA PHE A 30 3.24 9.42 5.08
C PHE A 30 3.62 10.91 5.09
N ASP A 31 4.83 11.20 5.55
CA ASP A 31 5.49 12.48 5.38
C ASP A 31 6.17 12.61 4.00
N LYS A 32 6.83 13.75 3.76
CA LYS A 32 7.41 14.04 2.43
C LYS A 32 8.67 13.23 2.18
N GLU A 33 9.40 12.90 3.24
CA GLU A 33 10.64 12.17 3.20
C GLU A 33 10.36 10.69 2.88
N GLU A 34 9.37 10.08 3.54
CA GLU A 34 8.86 8.74 3.27
C GLU A 34 8.32 8.61 1.84
N ILE A 35 7.56 9.61 1.36
CA ILE A 35 7.07 9.62 -0.03
C ILE A 35 8.24 9.67 -1.01
N ARG A 36 9.26 10.50 -0.76
CA ARG A 36 10.44 10.59 -1.63
C ARG A 36 11.24 9.30 -1.68
N GLU A 37 11.37 8.61 -0.56
CA GLU A 37 12.05 7.31 -0.50
C GLU A 37 11.31 6.26 -1.34
N LEU A 38 9.99 6.20 -1.20
CA LEU A 38 9.14 5.30 -2.00
C LEU A 38 9.18 5.65 -3.50
N ASP A 39 9.10 6.93 -3.85
CA ASP A 39 9.17 7.39 -5.25
C ASP A 39 10.53 7.02 -5.87
N GLY A 40 11.64 7.25 -5.16
CA GLY A 40 12.97 6.89 -5.62
C GLY A 40 13.13 5.38 -5.81
N LEU A 41 12.50 4.60 -4.94
CA LEU A 41 12.46 3.15 -5.07
C LEU A 41 11.71 2.72 -6.34
N PHE A 42 10.49 3.20 -6.55
CA PHE A 42 9.70 2.81 -7.72
C PHE A 42 10.29 3.29 -9.04
N GLU A 43 10.93 4.45 -9.07
CA GLU A 43 11.63 4.95 -10.25
C GLU A 43 12.81 4.03 -10.63
N LYS A 44 13.62 3.63 -9.63
CA LYS A 44 14.77 2.72 -9.82
C LYS A 44 14.36 1.40 -10.46
N TYR A 45 13.17 0.88 -10.11
CA TYR A 45 12.66 -0.42 -10.57
C TYR A 45 11.55 -0.30 -11.62
N SER A 46 11.33 0.88 -12.18
CA SER A 46 10.26 1.16 -13.16
C SER A 46 10.27 0.22 -14.37
N ALA A 47 11.46 -0.22 -14.80
CA ALA A 47 11.63 -1.15 -15.92
C ALA A 47 11.12 -2.57 -15.63
N GLU A 48 10.95 -2.94 -14.37
CA GLU A 48 10.48 -4.27 -13.97
C GLU A 48 8.95 -4.33 -13.77
N PHE A 49 8.25 -3.20 -13.93
CA PHE A 49 6.79 -3.15 -13.87
C PHE A 49 6.19 -3.91 -15.04
N VAL A 50 5.32 -4.87 -14.73
CA VAL A 50 4.68 -5.71 -15.74
C VAL A 50 3.30 -5.16 -16.03
N ARG A 51 2.94 -5.01 -17.30
CA ARG A 51 1.59 -4.58 -17.69
C ARG A 51 0.57 -5.61 -17.22
N ARG A 52 -0.51 -5.14 -16.60
CA ARG A 52 -1.61 -5.99 -16.16
C ARG A 52 -2.29 -6.60 -17.40
N GLY A 53 -2.05 -7.89 -17.62
CA GLY A 53 -2.38 -8.63 -18.84
C GLY A 53 -1.28 -9.61 -19.25
N GLU A 54 -0.04 -9.33 -18.85
CA GLU A 54 1.11 -10.23 -18.99
C GLU A 54 1.47 -10.78 -17.60
N GLY A 55 1.02 -12.00 -17.27
CA GLY A 55 1.73 -12.87 -16.32
C GLY A 55 2.06 -12.39 -14.90
N VAL A 56 1.30 -11.50 -14.25
CA VAL A 56 1.43 -11.35 -12.78
C VAL A 56 0.83 -12.58 -12.10
N SER A 57 1.64 -13.32 -11.32
CA SER A 57 1.25 -14.60 -10.70
C SER A 57 0.03 -14.52 -9.74
N THR A 58 -0.35 -13.31 -9.31
CA THR A 58 -1.54 -13.06 -8.48
C THR A 58 -2.79 -12.71 -9.30
N ALA A 59 -2.69 -12.61 -10.63
CA ALA A 59 -3.83 -12.49 -11.53
C ALA A 59 -4.54 -13.84 -11.68
N HIS A 60 -5.06 -14.38 -10.56
CA HIS A 60 -5.85 -15.60 -10.55
C HIS A 60 -7.29 -15.41 -11.05
N SER A 61 -7.60 -14.29 -11.72
CA SER A 61 -8.93 -14.07 -12.26
C SER A 61 -8.86 -13.50 -13.67
N ASP A 62 -9.72 -14.07 -14.53
CA ASP A 62 -10.07 -13.56 -15.85
C ASP A 62 -10.61 -12.11 -15.82
N PHE A 63 -10.79 -11.54 -14.62
CA PHE A 63 -11.22 -10.18 -14.35
C PHE A 63 -10.26 -9.11 -14.92
N PHE A 64 -8.99 -9.44 -15.11
CA PHE A 64 -7.97 -8.51 -15.62
C PHE A 64 -7.60 -8.72 -17.09
N LYS A 65 -8.38 -9.49 -17.86
CA LYS A 65 -8.18 -9.72 -19.31
C LYS A 65 -8.50 -8.51 -20.21
N GLY A 66 -8.29 -7.29 -19.71
CA GLY A 66 -8.47 -6.05 -20.45
C GLY A 66 -7.28 -5.12 -20.22
N GLY A 67 -6.74 -4.55 -21.30
CA GLY A 67 -5.63 -3.59 -21.26
C GLY A 67 -6.03 -2.32 -20.51
N SER A 68 -5.92 -2.35 -19.18
CA SER A 68 -6.30 -1.25 -18.30
C SER A 68 -5.33 -0.07 -18.34
N GLY A 69 -4.19 -0.21 -19.03
CA GLY A 69 -3.07 0.73 -18.97
C GLY A 69 -2.32 0.72 -17.62
N ARG A 70 -2.75 -0.11 -16.66
CA ARG A 70 -2.11 -0.26 -15.35
C ARG A 70 -0.98 -1.28 -15.44
N SER A 71 0.17 -0.95 -14.85
CA SER A 71 1.25 -1.90 -14.63
C SER A 71 1.31 -2.25 -13.14
N ASP A 72 1.54 -3.52 -12.85
CA ASP A 72 1.67 -4.04 -11.51
C ASP A 72 3.09 -4.59 -11.31
N TYR A 73 3.57 -4.49 -10.09
CA TYR A 73 4.76 -5.21 -9.67
C TYR A 73 4.33 -6.35 -8.73
N GLY A 74 4.26 -7.57 -9.26
CA GLY A 74 4.01 -8.74 -8.45
C GLY A 74 5.21 -9.04 -7.54
N GLN A 75 4.97 -9.61 -6.37
CA GLN A 75 6.03 -10.16 -5.51
C GLN A 75 6.98 -9.10 -4.87
N VAL A 76 6.61 -7.81 -4.79
CA VAL A 76 7.40 -6.76 -4.08
C VAL A 76 7.78 -7.21 -2.66
N LEU A 77 6.85 -7.88 -1.98
CA LEU A 77 7.01 -8.33 -0.58
C LEU A 77 7.74 -9.68 -0.45
N GLN A 78 8.09 -10.34 -1.56
CA GLN A 78 8.86 -11.57 -1.49
C GLN A 78 10.32 -11.24 -1.24
N ALA A 79 10.80 -11.59 -0.04
CA ALA A 79 12.16 -11.34 0.43
C ALA A 79 13.26 -11.89 -0.50
N SER A 80 12.93 -12.85 -1.39
CA SER A 80 13.86 -13.39 -2.39
C SER A 80 14.20 -12.42 -3.53
N LYS A 81 13.38 -11.39 -3.77
CA LYS A 81 13.63 -10.41 -4.82
C LYS A 81 14.39 -9.20 -4.31
N TRP A 82 13.88 -8.51 -3.29
CA TRP A 82 14.43 -7.21 -2.89
C TRP A 82 14.66 -7.13 -1.38
N THR A 83 15.68 -7.78 -0.84
CA THR A 83 15.86 -7.93 0.61
C THR A 83 15.83 -6.62 1.40
N GLN A 84 16.36 -5.52 0.88
CA GLN A 84 16.29 -4.20 1.53
C GLN A 84 15.01 -3.44 1.17
N GLU A 85 14.57 -3.51 -0.07
CA GLU A 85 13.45 -2.69 -0.58
C GLU A 85 12.08 -3.33 -0.31
N SER A 86 11.99 -4.65 -0.29
CA SER A 86 10.87 -5.39 0.30
C SER A 86 10.66 -5.00 1.76
N SER A 87 11.73 -4.65 2.49
CA SER A 87 11.62 -4.15 3.87
C SER A 87 10.97 -2.76 3.93
N VAL A 88 11.32 -1.85 3.02
CA VAL A 88 10.67 -0.52 2.91
C VAL A 88 9.19 -0.66 2.58
N CYS A 89 8.86 -1.48 1.57
CA CYS A 89 7.47 -1.75 1.20
C CYS A 89 6.69 -2.53 2.28
N ALA A 90 7.32 -3.44 3.00
CA ALA A 90 6.70 -4.11 4.15
C ALA A 90 6.48 -3.13 5.32
N GLY A 91 7.40 -2.19 5.52
CA GLY A 91 7.31 -1.13 6.52
C GLY A 91 6.07 -0.26 6.39
N ILE A 92 5.49 -0.15 5.18
CA ILE A 92 4.20 0.52 4.96
C ILE A 92 3.10 -0.07 5.84
N PHE A 93 3.00 -1.40 5.91
CA PHE A 93 1.95 -2.08 6.69
C PHE A 93 2.15 -1.93 8.20
N GLU A 94 3.39 -1.70 8.62
CA GLU A 94 3.77 -1.46 10.01
C GLU A 94 3.72 0.03 10.39
N HIS A 95 3.39 0.91 9.44
CA HIS A 95 3.41 2.35 9.66
C HIS A 95 2.48 2.73 10.84
N PRO A 96 2.96 3.51 11.85
CA PRO A 96 2.22 3.76 13.09
C PRO A 96 0.83 4.40 12.91
N ARG A 97 0.59 5.05 11.77
CA ARG A 97 -0.70 5.69 11.45
C ARG A 97 -1.60 4.84 10.56
N LEU A 98 -1.08 3.74 10.01
CA LEU A 98 -1.82 2.83 9.15
C LEU A 98 -2.16 1.53 9.88
N LYS A 99 -1.18 0.93 10.59
CA LYS A 99 -1.34 -0.34 11.28
C LYS A 99 -2.55 -0.38 12.23
N PRO A 100 -2.78 0.61 13.12
CA PRO A 100 -3.94 0.58 14.01
C PRO A 100 -5.28 0.60 13.25
N VAL A 101 -5.33 1.33 12.13
CA VAL A 101 -6.52 1.41 11.29
C VAL A 101 -6.79 0.06 10.60
N ILE A 102 -5.75 -0.58 10.08
CA ILE A 102 -5.87 -1.91 9.46
C ILE A 102 -6.37 -2.92 10.49
N GLN A 103 -5.82 -2.94 11.70
CA GLN A 103 -6.22 -3.86 12.76
C GLN A 103 -7.70 -3.67 13.16
N GLU A 104 -8.19 -2.44 13.22
CA GLU A 104 -9.60 -2.21 13.53
C GLU A 104 -10.57 -2.61 12.42
N ILE A 105 -10.14 -2.48 11.16
CA ILE A 105 -10.95 -2.86 9.99
C ILE A 105 -10.98 -4.39 9.83
N CYS A 106 -9.81 -5.03 9.89
CA CYS A 106 -9.64 -6.44 9.55
C CYS A 106 -9.81 -7.38 10.75
N GLY A 107 -9.77 -6.84 11.97
CA GLY A 107 -9.58 -7.64 13.19
C GLY A 107 -8.09 -7.87 13.49
N GLU A 108 -7.81 -8.41 14.68
CA GLU A 108 -6.49 -8.94 15.05
C GLU A 108 -6.17 -10.26 14.34
#